data_AF-A0A948GA05-F1
#
_entry.id   AF-A0A948GA05-F1
#
_cell.length_a   1.000
_cell.length_b   1.000
_cell.length_c   1.000
_cell.angle_alpha   90.00
_cell.angle_beta   90.00
_cell.angle_gamma   90.00
#
_symmetry.space_group_name_H-M   'P 1'
#
loop_
_entity.id
_entity.type
_entity.pdbx_description
1 polymer ?
#
loop_
_entity_poly.entity_id
_entity_poly.type
_entity_poly.pdbx_seq_one_letter_code
_entity_poly.pdbx_strand_id
1 'polypeptide(L)'
;MIIKKKTIWLIFGNVVLVLGLIVYFLPNVVADWRWQKAVEASAGFPYQIGLTKAIIIPCFVTAGVCAGGTLCFVTDPARCLLYSDVSGIPAGGMGSNALFSKIAIAKAGLTPGGQLIAGGMMLTSMDSGVLASAGGCYGCMAKANFKDKIFHWLDKYIIAGIK
;
A
#
# COMPACT_ATOMS: atom_id res chain seq x y z
N MET A 1 29.56 25.99 -41.31
CA MET A 1 28.34 26.17 -40.48
C MET A 1 27.48 24.91 -40.33
N ILE A 2 27.42 24.02 -41.34
CA ILE A 2 26.56 22.83 -41.36
C ILE A 2 26.90 21.79 -40.26
N ILE A 3 28.18 21.66 -39.90
CA ILE A 3 28.65 20.68 -38.90
C ILE A 3 28.12 21.02 -37.50
N LYS A 4 28.04 22.32 -37.13
CA LYS A 4 27.51 22.76 -35.82
C LYS A 4 26.03 22.43 -35.63
N LYS A 5 25.23 22.41 -36.72
CA LYS A 5 23.79 22.07 -36.66
C LYS A 5 23.55 20.58 -36.37
N LYS A 6 24.38 19.67 -36.91
CA LYS A 6 24.24 18.22 -36.65
C LYS A 6 24.58 17.86 -35.20
N THR A 7 25.60 18.50 -34.61
CA THR A 7 25.98 18.27 -33.22
C THR A 7 24.89 18.72 -32.24
N ILE A 8 24.22 19.85 -32.51
CA ILE A 8 23.11 20.35 -31.67
C ILE A 8 21.91 19.38 -31.70
N TRP A 9 21.56 18.84 -32.87
CA TRP A 9 20.47 17.85 -32.98
C TRP A 9 20.78 16.52 -32.27
N LEU A 10 22.03 16.06 -32.31
CA LEU A 10 22.48 14.87 -31.57
C LEU A 10 22.44 15.06 -30.04
N ILE A 11 22.78 16.26 -29.57
CA ILE A 11 22.68 16.58 -28.14
C ILE A 11 21.21 16.64 -27.72
N PHE A 12 20.35 17.31 -28.50
CA PHE A 12 18.92 17.40 -28.19
C PHE A 12 18.24 16.03 -28.20
N GLY A 13 18.55 15.19 -29.19
CA GLY A 13 18.04 13.81 -29.26
C GLY A 13 18.45 12.96 -28.06
N ASN A 14 19.71 13.07 -27.61
CA ASN A 14 20.17 12.38 -26.40
C ASN A 14 19.47 12.89 -25.13
N VAL A 15 19.28 14.20 -24.99
CA VAL A 15 18.59 14.77 -23.82
C VAL A 15 17.14 14.28 -23.74
N VAL A 16 16.42 14.24 -24.87
CA VAL A 16 15.05 13.71 -24.93
C VAL A 16 15.01 12.22 -24.62
N LEU A 17 15.97 11.44 -25.12
CA LEU A 17 16.05 10.00 -24.88
C LEU A 17 16.36 9.68 -23.40
N VAL A 18 17.28 10.43 -22.79
CA VAL A 18 17.59 10.32 -21.36
C VAL A 18 16.37 10.71 -20.51
N LEU A 19 15.70 11.82 -20.82
CA LEU A 19 14.47 12.23 -20.13
C LEU A 19 13.35 11.18 -20.27
N GLY A 20 13.19 10.60 -21.47
CA GLY A 20 12.19 9.54 -21.71
C GLY A 20 12.47 8.27 -20.88
N LEU A 21 13.75 7.86 -20.79
CA LEU A 21 14.16 6.73 -19.96
C LEU A 21 13.95 7.01 -18.46
N ILE A 22 14.26 8.23 -18.00
CA ILE A 22 14.02 8.66 -16.62
C ILE A 22 12.53 8.56 -16.29
N VAL A 23 11.64 9.10 -17.13
CA VAL A 23 10.18 9.05 -16.93
C VAL A 23 9.65 7.61 -16.95
N TYR A 24 10.23 6.73 -17.77
CA TYR A 24 9.82 5.33 -17.88
C TYR A 24 10.26 4.48 -16.67
N PHE A 25 11.49 4.67 -16.17
CA PHE A 25 12.04 3.84 -15.10
C PHE A 25 11.76 4.37 -13.68
N LEU A 26 11.59 5.68 -13.48
CA LEU A 26 11.34 6.26 -12.14
C LEU A 26 10.19 5.59 -11.37
N PRO A 27 9.02 5.31 -11.97
CA PRO A 27 7.87 4.81 -11.22
C PRO A 27 8.15 3.47 -10.53
N ASN A 28 8.86 2.57 -11.21
CA ASN A 28 9.18 1.24 -10.67
C ASN A 28 10.22 1.32 -9.55
N VAL A 29 11.28 2.10 -9.73
CA VAL A 29 12.33 2.26 -8.72
C VAL A 29 11.78 2.92 -7.44
N VAL A 30 10.88 3.90 -7.60
CA VAL A 30 10.22 4.56 -6.46
C VAL A 30 9.25 3.61 -5.76
N ALA A 31 8.52 2.76 -6.50
CA ALA A 31 7.61 1.77 -5.93
C ALA A 31 8.37 0.74 -5.08
N ASP A 32 9.47 0.19 -5.59
CA ASP A 32 10.29 -0.80 -4.87
C ASP A 32 10.90 -0.22 -3.60
N TRP A 33 11.47 0.99 -3.67
CA TRP A 33 12.04 1.66 -2.50
C TRP A 33 10.98 1.94 -1.41
N ARG A 34 9.77 2.34 -1.80
CA ARG A 34 8.67 2.58 -0.86
C ARG A 34 8.09 1.29 -0.29
N TRP A 35 8.06 0.21 -1.08
CA TRP A 35 7.70 -1.12 -0.59
C TRP A 35 8.68 -1.59 0.49
N GLN A 36 9.98 -1.40 0.28
CA GLN A 36 10.99 -1.68 1.31
C GLN A 36 10.77 -0.82 2.57
N LYS A 37 10.43 0.46 2.42
CA LYS A 37 10.07 1.31 3.57
C LYS A 37 8.82 0.84 4.31
N ALA A 38 7.84 0.29 3.60
CA ALA A 38 6.64 -0.29 4.20
C ALA A 38 6.99 -1.53 5.04
N VAL A 39 7.85 -2.39 4.49
CA VAL A 39 8.37 -3.57 5.19
C VAL A 39 9.10 -3.15 6.47
N GLU A 40 10.06 -2.21 6.36
CA GLU A 40 10.81 -1.69 7.51
C GLU A 40 9.88 -1.06 8.56
N ALA A 41 8.88 -0.29 8.13
CA ALA A 41 7.92 0.33 9.05
C ALA A 41 7.02 -0.71 9.73
N SER A 42 6.60 -1.75 9.00
CA SER A 42 5.83 -2.86 9.57
C SER A 42 6.66 -3.66 10.58
N ALA A 43 7.98 -3.77 10.35
CA ALA A 43 8.91 -4.45 11.25
C ALA A 43 9.00 -3.80 12.63
N GLY A 44 8.65 -2.51 12.75
CA GLY A 44 8.60 -1.78 14.01
C GLY A 44 7.40 -2.09 14.90
N PHE A 45 6.46 -2.93 14.44
CA PHE A 45 5.26 -3.31 15.20
C PHE A 45 5.40 -4.74 15.77
N PRO A 46 4.74 -5.01 16.92
CA PRO A 46 4.80 -6.33 17.56
C PRO A 46 4.11 -7.43 16.74
N TYR A 47 3.11 -7.08 15.93
CA TYR A 47 2.44 -8.00 15.03
C TYR A 47 2.56 -7.53 13.60
N GLN A 48 2.83 -8.47 12.71
CA GLN A 48 3.14 -8.19 11.30
C GLN A 48 2.50 -9.27 10.45
N ILE A 49 2.02 -8.92 9.27
CA ILE A 49 1.47 -9.86 8.31
C ILE A 49 1.86 -9.46 6.90
N GLY A 50 2.32 -10.44 6.12
CA GLY A 50 2.52 -10.31 4.68
C GLY A 50 1.60 -11.29 3.98
N LEU A 51 0.72 -10.81 3.11
CA LEU A 51 -0.20 -11.62 2.33
C LEU A 51 0.02 -11.40 0.83
N THR A 52 -0.11 -12.47 0.07
CA THR A 52 -0.26 -12.45 -1.38
C THR A 52 -1.61 -13.06 -1.74
N LYS A 53 -2.18 -12.68 -2.89
CA LYS A 53 -3.54 -13.10 -3.28
C LYS A 53 -4.58 -12.76 -2.21
N ALA A 54 -4.58 -11.51 -1.76
CA ALA A 54 -5.46 -11.05 -0.69
C ALA A 54 -6.95 -11.23 -1.05
N ILE A 55 -7.72 -11.76 -0.12
CA ILE A 55 -9.16 -11.93 -0.17
C ILE A 55 -9.76 -10.97 0.86
N ILE A 56 -10.65 -10.08 0.42
CA ILE A 56 -11.30 -9.10 1.28
C ILE A 56 -12.73 -9.55 1.51
N ILE A 57 -13.05 -9.96 2.74
CA ILE A 57 -14.39 -10.40 3.12
C ILE A 57 -15.04 -9.28 3.95
N PRO A 58 -16.05 -8.57 3.42
CA PRO A 58 -16.71 -7.51 4.16
C PRO A 58 -17.46 -8.08 5.36
N CYS A 59 -17.30 -7.44 6.51
CA CYS A 59 -18.09 -7.78 7.68
C CYS A 59 -19.51 -7.20 7.56
N PHE A 60 -20.49 -7.93 8.07
CA PHE A 60 -21.90 -7.56 8.07
C PHE A 60 -22.59 -7.94 9.39
N VAL A 61 -23.65 -7.21 9.74
CA VAL A 61 -24.42 -7.49 10.96
C VAL A 61 -25.54 -8.47 10.64
N THR A 62 -25.65 -9.54 11.43
CA THR A 62 -26.77 -10.48 11.37
C THR A 62 -27.21 -10.82 12.80
N ALA A 63 -28.51 -10.79 13.08
CA ALA A 63 -29.07 -11.11 14.40
C ALA A 63 -28.36 -10.41 15.60
N GLY A 64 -27.89 -9.17 15.40
CA GLY A 64 -27.19 -8.41 16.45
C GLY A 64 -25.74 -8.81 16.70
N VAL A 65 -25.14 -9.65 15.85
CA VAL A 65 -23.71 -10.01 15.90
C VAL A 65 -23.00 -9.65 14.60
N CYS A 66 -21.69 -9.39 14.69
CA CYS A 66 -20.88 -9.16 13.50
C CYS A 66 -20.40 -10.48 12.90
N ALA A 67 -20.68 -10.69 11.61
CA ALA A 67 -20.39 -11.91 10.87
C ALA A 67 -19.72 -11.59 9.52
N GLY A 68 -19.30 -12.63 8.80
CA GLY A 68 -18.59 -12.52 7.53
C GLY A 68 -17.36 -13.41 7.54
N GLY A 69 -16.18 -12.80 7.56
CA GLY A 69 -14.92 -13.50 7.70
C GLY A 69 -14.70 -14.06 9.11
N THR A 70 -13.67 -14.89 9.22
CA THR A 70 -13.22 -15.53 10.46
C THR A 70 -12.97 -14.56 11.60
N LEU A 71 -12.59 -13.31 11.35
CA LEU A 71 -12.30 -12.34 12.40
C LEU A 71 -13.42 -11.32 12.63
N CYS A 72 -14.44 -11.24 11.78
CA CYS A 72 -15.50 -10.22 11.92
C CYS A 72 -16.18 -10.22 13.31
N PHE A 73 -16.26 -11.38 13.95
CA PHE A 73 -16.87 -11.53 15.28
C PHE A 73 -16.17 -10.75 16.40
N VAL A 74 -14.89 -10.36 16.25
CA VAL A 74 -14.19 -9.56 17.28
C VAL A 74 -14.57 -8.07 17.24
N THR A 75 -15.33 -7.63 16.24
CA THR A 75 -15.85 -6.25 16.17
C THR A 75 -17.27 -6.15 16.73
N ASP A 76 -17.58 -5.01 17.35
CA ASP A 76 -18.93 -4.74 17.83
C ASP A 76 -19.90 -4.52 16.66
N PRO A 77 -21.21 -4.79 16.83
CA PRO A 77 -22.21 -4.64 15.77
C PRO A 77 -22.29 -3.21 15.20
N ALA A 78 -21.99 -2.18 15.99
CA ALA A 78 -22.06 -0.79 15.55
C ALA A 78 -20.90 -0.42 14.61
N ARG A 79 -19.74 -1.06 14.76
CA ARG A 79 -18.57 -0.86 13.90
C ARG A 79 -18.43 -1.89 12.79
N CYS A 80 -19.10 -3.03 12.89
CA CYS A 80 -18.99 -4.16 11.97
C CYS A 80 -18.94 -3.77 10.48
N LEU A 81 -19.87 -2.92 10.02
CA LEU A 81 -19.94 -2.52 8.61
C LEU A 81 -18.76 -1.67 8.12
N LEU A 82 -17.96 -1.13 9.03
CA LEU A 82 -16.76 -0.36 8.72
C LEU A 82 -15.54 -1.25 8.50
N TYR A 83 -15.62 -2.55 8.77
CA TYR A 83 -14.49 -3.47 8.77
C TYR A 83 -14.60 -4.55 7.67
N SER A 84 -13.47 -5.15 7.34
CA SER A 84 -13.39 -6.34 6.50
C SER A 84 -12.27 -7.23 7.01
N ASP A 85 -12.53 -8.54 7.01
CA ASP A 85 -11.51 -9.56 7.26
C ASP A 85 -10.72 -9.75 5.97
N VAL A 86 -9.42 -9.49 6.04
CA VAL A 86 -8.51 -9.66 4.92
C VAL A 86 -7.63 -10.87 5.18
N SER A 87 -7.72 -11.86 4.30
CA SER A 87 -6.93 -13.09 4.35
C SER A 87 -6.16 -13.30 3.05
N GLY A 88 -5.24 -14.27 2.99
CA GLY A 88 -4.51 -14.56 1.76
C GLY A 88 -3.47 -15.66 1.96
N ILE A 89 -2.63 -15.86 0.94
CA ILE A 89 -1.48 -16.76 1.05
C ILE A 89 -0.39 -16.03 1.86
N PRO A 90 0.05 -16.60 2.99
CA PRO A 90 1.12 -16.01 3.80
C PRO A 90 2.42 -15.88 2.99
N ALA A 91 2.99 -14.68 3.01
CA ALA A 91 4.27 -14.34 2.38
C ALA A 91 5.27 -13.73 3.38
N GLY A 92 4.91 -13.68 4.66
CA GLY A 92 5.75 -13.19 5.76
C GLY A 92 4.92 -12.83 7.00
N GLY A 93 5.60 -12.55 8.12
CA GLY A 93 4.95 -12.18 9.38
C GLY A 93 4.35 -13.36 10.15
N MET A 94 3.38 -13.06 11.02
CA MET A 94 2.87 -13.93 12.10
C MET A 94 1.44 -14.42 11.89
N GLY A 95 0.78 -14.10 10.77
CA GLY A 95 -0.62 -14.43 10.53
C GLY A 95 -0.97 -14.72 9.08
N SER A 96 -2.21 -15.19 8.84
CA SER A 96 -2.79 -15.43 7.51
C SER A 96 -4.04 -14.59 7.23
N ASN A 97 -4.53 -13.87 8.24
CA ASN A 97 -5.69 -13.00 8.21
C ASN A 97 -5.60 -11.90 9.28
N ALA A 98 -6.24 -10.75 9.03
CA ALA A 98 -6.41 -9.68 9.99
C ALA A 98 -7.63 -8.82 9.62
N LEU A 99 -8.23 -8.17 10.61
CA LEU A 99 -9.25 -7.14 10.38
C LEU A 99 -8.60 -5.81 10.04
N PHE A 100 -9.18 -5.18 9.04
CA PHE A 100 -8.89 -3.80 8.67
C PHE A 100 -10.19 -3.04 8.46
N SER A 101 -10.19 -1.76 8.80
CA SER A 101 -11.24 -0.86 8.39
C SER A 101 -11.25 -0.75 6.86
N LYS A 102 -12.43 -0.68 6.27
CA LYS A 102 -12.63 -0.44 4.84
C LYS A 102 -11.93 0.85 4.38
N ILE A 103 -11.82 1.83 5.28
CA ILE A 103 -11.08 3.07 5.05
C ILE A 103 -9.58 2.77 4.94
N ALA A 104 -9.00 1.96 5.84
CA ALA A 104 -7.60 1.55 5.76
C ALA A 104 -7.33 0.77 4.47
N ILE A 105 -8.19 -0.18 4.12
CA ILE A 105 -8.09 -0.99 2.88
C ILE A 105 -8.11 -0.08 1.64
N ALA A 106 -9.09 0.82 1.56
CA ALA A 106 -9.21 1.76 0.46
C ALA A 106 -8.00 2.70 0.38
N LYS A 107 -7.50 3.17 1.52
CA LYS A 107 -6.27 3.96 1.61
C LYS A 107 -5.04 3.14 1.23
N ALA A 108 -4.92 1.88 1.59
CA ALA A 108 -3.78 1.07 1.14
C ALA A 108 -3.83 0.76 -0.35
N GLY A 109 -4.99 0.94 -1.00
CA GLY A 109 -5.20 0.52 -2.38
C GLY A 109 -5.27 -0.99 -2.54
N LEU A 110 -5.68 -1.70 -1.49
CA LEU A 110 -5.73 -3.14 -1.53
C LEU A 110 -6.90 -3.60 -2.40
N THR A 111 -6.59 -4.39 -3.41
CA THR A 111 -7.57 -5.04 -4.29
C THR A 111 -7.62 -6.55 -4.04
N PRO A 112 -8.75 -7.20 -4.35
CA PRO A 112 -8.81 -8.66 -4.36
C PRO A 112 -7.74 -9.26 -5.28
N GLY A 113 -7.03 -10.28 -4.80
CA GLY A 113 -5.88 -10.88 -5.48
C GLY A 113 -4.56 -10.12 -5.31
N GLY A 114 -4.59 -8.94 -4.69
CA GLY A 114 -3.42 -8.10 -4.46
C GLY A 114 -2.44 -8.63 -3.40
N GLN A 115 -1.39 -7.86 -3.16
CA GLN A 115 -0.43 -8.10 -2.07
C GLN A 115 -0.68 -7.12 -0.94
N LEU A 116 -0.41 -7.53 0.29
CA LEU A 116 -0.59 -6.74 1.49
C LEU A 116 0.63 -6.93 2.40
N ILE A 117 1.09 -5.84 2.99
CA ILE A 117 1.94 -5.87 4.18
C ILE A 117 1.27 -5.02 5.23
N ALA A 118 1.10 -5.56 6.43
CA ALA A 118 0.62 -4.79 7.56
C ALA A 118 1.46 -5.03 8.82
N GLY A 119 1.51 -4.02 9.68
CA GLY A 119 2.02 -4.11 11.04
C GLY A 119 1.04 -3.43 11.99
N GLY A 120 0.85 -3.96 13.18
CA GLY A 120 -0.10 -3.42 14.15
C GLY A 120 0.18 -3.85 15.59
N MET A 121 -0.57 -3.27 16.52
CA MET A 121 -0.44 -3.56 17.95
C MET A 121 -1.20 -4.82 18.39
N MET A 122 -2.07 -5.36 17.54
CA MET A 122 -2.85 -6.58 17.79
C MET A 122 -2.85 -7.48 16.57
N LEU A 123 -2.79 -8.80 16.79
CA LEU A 123 -2.78 -9.80 15.72
C LEU A 123 -4.10 -9.82 14.94
N THR A 124 -5.23 -9.60 15.63
CA THR A 124 -6.57 -9.69 15.04
C THR A 124 -7.02 -8.40 14.37
N SER A 125 -6.60 -7.23 14.85
CA SER A 125 -6.94 -5.92 14.30
C SER A 125 -5.68 -5.09 14.10
N MET A 126 -5.30 -4.91 12.84
CA MET A 126 -4.06 -4.23 12.45
C MET A 126 -4.29 -2.79 11.98
N ASP A 127 -5.43 -2.22 12.36
CA ASP A 127 -5.83 -0.84 12.06
C ASP A 127 -5.01 0.26 12.73
N SER A 128 -4.09 -0.10 13.64
CA SER A 128 -3.33 0.84 14.49
C SER A 128 -1.88 1.03 14.05
N GLY A 129 -1.47 0.40 12.96
CA GLY A 129 -0.11 0.49 12.48
C GLY A 129 -0.02 0.78 11.00
N VAL A 130 0.82 0.05 10.30
CA VAL A 130 1.15 0.24 8.88
C VAL A 130 0.32 -0.71 8.03
N LEU A 131 -0.22 -0.22 6.91
CA LEU A 131 -0.86 -1.03 5.88
C LEU A 131 -0.40 -0.58 4.49
N ALA A 132 0.15 -1.48 3.68
CA ALA A 132 0.56 -1.18 2.31
C ALA A 132 0.09 -2.28 1.35
N SER A 133 -0.32 -1.90 0.15
CA SER A 133 -0.67 -2.84 -0.92
C SER A 133 -0.01 -2.49 -2.25
N ALA A 134 0.27 -3.53 -3.05
CA ALA A 134 0.75 -3.42 -4.42
C ALA A 134 -0.32 -2.95 -5.43
N GLY A 135 -1.54 -2.62 -4.99
CA GLY A 135 -2.61 -2.06 -5.82
C GLY A 135 -2.71 -0.52 -5.79
N GLY A 136 -2.29 0.10 -4.67
CA GLY A 136 -1.90 1.49 -4.69
C GLY A 136 -2.87 2.56 -4.22
N CYS A 137 -2.39 3.60 -3.51
CA CYS A 137 -3.24 4.65 -2.95
C CYS A 137 -3.36 5.89 -3.82
N TYR A 138 -4.59 6.40 -3.96
CA TYR A 138 -4.89 7.78 -4.37
C TYR A 138 -5.08 8.66 -3.11
N GLY A 139 -4.14 9.58 -2.83
CA GLY A 139 -4.30 10.62 -1.80
C GLY A 139 -3.90 10.26 -0.36
N CYS A 140 -3.17 9.18 -0.12
CA CYS A 140 -2.60 8.89 1.20
C CYS A 140 -1.29 9.68 1.41
N MET A 141 -0.89 9.90 2.65
CA MET A 141 0.46 10.34 2.98
C MET A 141 1.06 9.29 3.91
N ALA A 142 2.12 8.61 3.47
CA ALA A 142 3.07 8.08 4.44
C ALA A 142 3.62 9.28 5.24
N LYS A 143 4.10 9.10 6.47
CA LYS A 143 4.81 10.17 7.21
C LYS A 143 5.94 10.72 6.32
N ALA A 144 5.64 11.81 5.63
CA ALA A 144 6.39 12.32 4.52
C ALA A 144 7.31 13.42 5.05
N ASN A 145 8.62 13.22 4.91
CA ASN A 145 9.57 14.32 5.06
C ASN A 145 9.34 15.34 3.93
N PHE A 146 9.88 16.55 4.05
CA PHE A 146 9.69 17.64 3.06
C PHE A 146 9.97 17.22 1.61
N LYS A 147 10.88 16.27 1.40
CA LYS A 147 11.20 15.69 0.09
C LYS A 147 10.07 14.85 -0.50
N ASP A 148 9.31 14.15 0.34
CA ASP A 148 8.20 13.27 -0.09
C ASP A 148 6.98 14.09 -0.56
N LYS A 149 6.82 15.34 -0.08
CA LYS A 149 5.77 16.26 -0.55
C LYS A 149 5.93 16.71 -2.00
N ILE A 150 7.16 16.74 -2.53
CA ILE A 150 7.43 17.22 -3.89
C ILE A 150 6.99 16.21 -4.96
N PHE A 151 6.95 14.92 -4.61
CA PHE A 151 6.63 13.84 -5.55
C PHE A 151 5.17 13.35 -5.48
N HIS A 152 4.30 14.08 -4.78
CA HIS A 152 2.92 13.68 -4.50
C HIS A 152 2.04 13.43 -5.76
N TRP A 153 2.41 14.02 -6.90
CA TRP A 153 1.69 13.87 -8.17
C TRP A 153 2.03 12.58 -8.95
N LEU A 154 3.11 11.87 -8.57
CA LEU A 154 3.51 10.60 -9.19
C LEU A 154 2.99 9.37 -8.41
N ASP A 155 2.16 9.59 -7.40
CA ASP A 155 1.81 8.60 -6.39
C ASP A 155 0.82 7.56 -6.91
N LYS A 156 1.26 6.29 -6.85
CA LYS A 156 0.35 5.15 -6.94
C LYS A 156 0.54 4.11 -5.83
N TYR A 157 1.39 4.23 -4.79
CA TYR A 157 1.47 3.20 -3.71
C TYR A 157 1.86 3.77 -2.35
N ILE A 158 1.17 3.41 -1.24
CA ILE A 158 1.37 4.04 0.09
C ILE A 158 1.22 3.09 1.30
N ILE A 159 2.07 3.37 2.30
CA ILE A 159 2.06 2.99 3.74
C ILE A 159 0.98 3.80 4.48
N ALA A 160 -0.19 3.22 4.74
CA ALA A 160 -1.16 3.80 5.67
C ALA A 160 -0.72 3.50 7.10
N GLY A 161 -0.01 4.44 7.72
CA GLY A 161 0.19 4.48 9.17
C GLY A 161 -1.02 5.15 9.82
N ILE A 162 -1.98 4.39 10.34
CA ILE A 162 -3.08 4.99 11.10
C ILE A 162 -2.57 5.25 12.51
N LYS A 163 -2.53 6.53 12.89
CA LYS A 163 -2.08 7.01 14.19
C LYS A 163 -3.25 7.10 15.15
#